data_AF-A0A6I5NU52-F1
#
_entry.id   AF-A0A6I5NU52-F1
#
_cell.length_a   1.000
_cell.length_b   1.000
_cell.length_c   1.000
_cell.angle_alpha   90.00
_cell.angle_beta   90.00
_cell.angle_gamma   90.00
#
_symmetry.space_group_name_H-M   'P 1'
#
loop_
_entity.id
_entity.type
_entity.pdbx_description
1 polymer ?
#
loop_
_entity_poly.entity_id
_entity_poly.type
_entity_poly.pdbx_seq_one_letter_code
_entity_poly.pdbx_strand_id
1 'polypeptide(L)'
;MVIVIPLEITQRLMNVARSQQLNLPIPLSSTCAGYLSQEEMDMILATLSPLHNENLVTATLLDDLQHYQKQKQHNAVIPCA
;
A
#
# COMPACT_ATOMS: atom_id res chain seq x y z
N MET A 1 10.60 11.36 -1.99
CA MET A 1 9.15 11.61 -1.98
C MET A 1 8.48 10.45 -1.27
N VAL A 2 7.60 10.71 -0.31
CA VAL A 2 6.99 9.68 0.53
C VAL A 2 5.49 9.65 0.28
N ILE A 3 4.94 8.45 0.16
CA ILE A 3 3.51 8.18 0.09
C ILE A 3 3.06 7.81 1.47
N VAL A 4 2.04 8.51 1.94
CA VAL A 4 1.39 8.22 3.21
C VAL A 4 0.14 7.41 2.90
N ILE A 5 0.02 6.24 3.50
CA ILE A 5 -1.16 5.37 3.42
C ILE A 5 -1.73 5.15 4.83
N PRO A 6 -3.05 4.99 4.99
CA PRO A 6 -3.63 4.68 6.30
C PRO A 6 -3.06 3.38 6.88
N LEU A 7 -3.04 3.28 8.21
CA LEU A 7 -2.56 2.08 8.90
C LEU A 7 -3.37 0.82 8.50
N GLU A 8 -4.67 0.96 8.28
CA GLU A 8 -5.53 -0.14 7.80
C GLU A 8 -5.04 -0.70 6.45
N ILE A 9 -4.67 0.17 5.51
CA ILE A 9 -4.15 -0.24 4.19
C ILE A 9 -2.80 -0.91 4.34
N THR A 10 -1.97 -0.42 5.26
CA THR A 10 -0.67 -1.04 5.59
C THR A 10 -0.85 -2.45 6.15
N GLN A 11 -1.81 -2.65 7.05
CA GLN A 11 -2.13 -3.96 7.60
C GLN A 11 -2.69 -4.91 6.53
N ARG A 12 -3.60 -4.43 5.67
CA ARG A 12 -4.12 -5.20 4.54
C ARG A 12 -3.00 -5.63 3.59
N LEU A 13 -2.07 -4.74 3.27
CA LEU A 13 -0.89 -5.05 2.48
C LEU A 13 -0.02 -6.15 3.10
N MET A 14 0.30 -6.04 4.39
CA MET A 14 1.08 -7.06 5.09
C MET A 14 0.36 -8.42 5.14
N ASN A 15 -0.97 -8.41 5.32
CA ASN A 15 -1.77 -9.63 5.31
C ASN A 15 -1.78 -10.30 3.94
N VAL A 16 -1.95 -9.53 2.85
CA VAL A 16 -1.85 -10.05 1.48
C VAL A 16 -0.46 -10.62 1.23
N ALA A 17 0.60 -9.86 1.57
CA ALA A 17 1.98 -10.31 1.43
C ALA A 17 2.23 -11.65 2.14
N ARG A 18 1.76 -11.78 3.39
CA ARG A 18 1.93 -13.00 4.19
C ARG A 18 1.10 -14.16 3.63
N SER A 19 -0.15 -13.92 3.27
CA SER A 19 -1.07 -14.96 2.78
C SER A 19 -0.64 -15.52 1.42
N GLN A 20 -0.09 -14.68 0.56
CA GLN A 20 0.38 -15.05 -0.78
C GLN A 20 1.90 -15.30 -0.82
N GLN A 21 2.56 -15.31 0.34
CA GLN A 21 4.01 -15.52 0.48
C GLN A 21 4.85 -14.59 -0.43
N LEU A 22 4.36 -13.36 -0.64
CA LEU A 22 5.02 -12.36 -1.47
C LEU A 22 6.10 -11.65 -0.68
N ASN A 23 7.26 -11.46 -1.31
CA ASN A 23 8.33 -10.65 -0.74
C ASN A 23 8.10 -9.17 -1.09
N LEU A 24 7.23 -8.51 -0.33
CA LEU A 24 6.94 -7.09 -0.48
C LEU A 24 7.75 -6.25 0.51
N PRO A 25 8.17 -5.01 0.14
CA PRO A 25 8.77 -4.09 1.09
C PRO A 25 7.80 -3.81 2.23
N ILE A 26 8.33 -3.83 3.46
CA ILE A 26 7.55 -3.58 4.67
C ILE A 26 7.43 -2.06 4.83
N PRO A 27 6.22 -1.48 4.78
CA PRO A 27 6.05 -0.05 4.99
C PRO A 27 6.57 0.35 6.37
N LEU A 28 7.34 1.43 6.45
CA LEU A 28 7.61 2.07 7.73
C LEU A 28 6.27 2.55 8.28
N SER A 29 5.90 2.17 9.50
CA SER A 29 4.60 2.57 10.07
C SER A 29 4.78 3.33 11.37
N SER A 30 3.94 4.35 11.55
CA SER A 30 3.67 4.97 12.84
C SER A 30 2.38 4.37 13.42
N THR A 31 1.93 4.90 14.55
CA THR A 31 0.65 4.52 15.16
C THR A 31 -0.58 4.80 14.29
N CYS A 32 -0.46 5.62 13.23
CA CYS A 32 -1.62 6.09 12.46
C CYS A 32 -1.49 5.90 10.95
N ALA A 33 -0.27 5.80 10.42
CA ALA A 33 -0.02 5.74 8.99
C ALA A 33 1.17 4.86 8.64
N GLY A 34 1.13 4.27 7.45
CA GLY A 34 2.27 3.68 6.77
C GLY A 34 2.90 4.69 5.80
N TYR A 35 4.21 4.58 5.66
CA TYR A 35 5.04 5.40 4.81
C TYR A 35 5.77 4.48 3.84
N LEU A 36 5.61 4.78 2.56
CA LEU A 36 6.29 4.09 1.47
C LEU A 36 7.03 5.12 0.64
N SER A 37 8.26 4.80 0.27
CA SER A 37 8.92 5.50 -0.83
C SER A 37 8.19 5.21 -2.14
N GLN A 38 8.47 6.04 -3.13
CA GLN A 38 7.95 5.83 -4.48
C GLN A 38 8.38 4.47 -5.05
N GLU A 39 9.64 4.11 -4.88
CA GLU A 39 10.20 2.85 -5.40
C GLU A 39 9.54 1.64 -4.75
N GLU A 40 9.31 1.67 -3.43
CA GLU A 40 8.63 0.59 -2.72
C GLU A 40 7.18 0.43 -3.20
N MET A 41 6.48 1.54 -3.42
CA MET A 41 5.11 1.49 -3.95
C MET A 41 5.08 0.93 -5.37
N ASP A 42 5.98 1.37 -6.24
CA ASP A 42 6.04 0.90 -7.62
C ASP A 42 6.34 -0.62 -7.65
N MET A 43 7.21 -1.12 -6.77
CA MET A 43 7.49 -2.54 -6.57
C MET A 43 6.26 -3.32 -6.05
N ILE A 44 5.55 -2.77 -5.07
CA ILE A 44 4.31 -3.37 -4.55
C ILE A 44 3.26 -3.48 -5.67
N LEU A 45 3.02 -2.40 -6.40
CA LEU A 45 2.03 -2.38 -7.48
C LEU A 45 2.40 -3.36 -8.59
N ALA A 46 3.68 -3.44 -8.99
CA ALA A 46 4.13 -4.40 -9.99
C ALA A 46 3.93 -5.85 -9.54
N THR A 47 4.14 -6.14 -8.25
CA THR A 47 3.99 -7.49 -7.69
C THR A 47 2.52 -7.88 -7.52
N LEU A 48 1.64 -6.94 -7.16
CA LEU A 48 0.22 -7.19 -6.96
C LEU A 48 -0.61 -7.14 -8.26
N SER A 49 -0.15 -6.42 -9.29
CA SER A 49 -0.85 -6.30 -10.58
C SER A 49 -1.25 -7.64 -11.23
N PRO A 50 -0.38 -8.67 -11.31
CA PRO A 50 -0.78 -9.96 -11.88
C PRO A 50 -1.86 -10.68 -11.05
N LEU A 51 -1.97 -10.38 -9.76
CA LEU A 51 -2.92 -11.00 -8.83
C LEU A 51 -4.27 -10.27 -8.79
N HIS A 52 -4.40 -9.15 -9.51
CA HIS A 52 -5.61 -8.33 -9.55
C HIS A 52 -6.85 -9.14 -9.98
N ASN A 53 -6.71 -10.05 -10.95
CA ASN A 53 -7.84 -10.85 -11.44
C ASN A 53 -8.08 -12.13 -10.63
N GLU A 54 -7.16 -12.50 -9.74
CA GLU A 54 -7.21 -13.78 -9.01
C GLU A 54 -7.88 -13.64 -7.64
N ASN A 55 -7.81 -12.44 -7.03
CA ASN A 55 -8.33 -12.22 -5.70
C ASN A 55 -8.91 -10.80 -5.54
N LEU A 56 -10.20 -10.73 -5.22
CA LEU A 56 -10.91 -9.47 -4.97
C LEU A 56 -10.25 -8.63 -3.86
N VAL A 57 -9.65 -9.28 -2.86
CA VAL A 57 -8.95 -8.59 -1.76
C VAL A 57 -7.68 -7.91 -2.27
N THR A 58 -6.95 -8.56 -3.18
CA THR A 58 -5.75 -7.99 -3.81
C THR A 58 -6.12 -6.92 -4.83
N ALA A 59 -7.22 -7.10 -5.57
CA ALA A 59 -7.74 -6.11 -6.51
C ALA A 59 -8.09 -4.79 -5.82
N THR A 60 -8.88 -4.86 -4.75
CA THR A 60 -9.26 -3.67 -3.96
C THR A 60 -8.06 -3.00 -3.32
N LEU A 61 -7.10 -3.78 -2.80
CA LEU A 61 -5.85 -3.23 -2.27
C LEU A 61 -5.02 -2.51 -3.35
N LEU A 62 -4.95 -3.06 -4.56
CA LEU A 62 -4.24 -2.44 -5.68
C LEU A 62 -4.84 -1.08 -6.03
N ASP A 63 -6.17 -1.01 -6.13
CA ASP A 63 -6.90 0.23 -6.43
C ASP A 63 -6.69 1.28 -5.33
N ASP A 64 -6.77 0.87 -4.07
CA ASP A 64 -6.50 1.73 -2.90
C ASP A 64 -5.07 2.32 -3.00
N LEU A 65 -4.06 1.47 -3.21
CA LEU A 65 -2.66 1.90 -3.30
C LEU A 65 -2.40 2.83 -4.49
N GLN A 66 -3.00 2.55 -5.65
CA GLN A 66 -2.93 3.44 -6.82
C GLN A 66 -3.61 4.80 -6.55
N HIS A 67 -4.70 4.81 -5.78
CA HIS A 67 -5.35 6.03 -5.36
C HIS A 67 -4.39 6.90 -4.52
N TYR A 68 -3.74 6.33 -3.51
CA TYR A 68 -2.76 7.05 -2.69
C TYR A 68 -1.50 7.46 -3.48
N GLN A 69 -1.08 6.63 -4.44
CA GLN A 69 0.02 6.98 -5.34
C GLN A 69 -0.34 8.17 -6.24
N LYS A 70 -1.59 8.35 -6.63
CA LYS A 70 -2.06 9.54 -7.37
C LYS A 70 -2.27 10.75 -6.45
N GLN A 71 -2.74 10.53 -5.22
CA GLN A 71 -2.87 11.56 -4.20
C GLN A 71 -1.54 12.12 -3.69
N LYS A 72 -0.40 11.49 -4.02
CA LYS A 72 0.98 12.01 -3.88
C LYS A 72 1.17 13.51 -4.12
N GLN A 73 0.34 14.12 -4.97
CA GLN A 73 0.44 15.53 -5.35
C GLN A 73 -0.22 16.51 -4.35
N HIS A 74 -1.11 16.05 -3.49
CA HIS A 74 -1.77 16.87 -2.49
C HIS A 74 -1.47 16.28 -1.12
N ASN A 75 -0.59 16.92 -0.34
CA ASN A 75 -0.20 16.55 1.03
C ASN A 75 -1.36 15.91 1.81
N ALA A 76 -1.46 14.58 1.73
CA ALA A 76 -2.47 13.81 2.44
C ALA A 76 -1.98 13.72 3.90
N VAL A 77 -2.35 14.74 4.68
CA VAL A 77 -2.17 14.71 6.13
C VAL A 77 -3.18 13.72 6.67
N ILE A 78 -2.72 12.52 7.04
CA ILE A 78 -3.55 11.57 7.77
C ILE A 78 -3.54 12.03 9.24
N PRO A 79 -4.67 12.52 9.79
CA PRO A 79 -4.72 12.91 11.19
C PRO A 79 -4.49 11.68 12.08
N CYS A 80 -3.44 11.75 12.88
CA CYS A 80 -3.30 10.91 14.07
C CYS A 80 -4.28 11.43 15.11
N ALA A 81 -5.23 10.60 15.54
CA ALA A 81 -6.07 10.89 16.70
C ALA A 81 -5.29 10.73 18.00
#